data_AF-A0A7C7Q6N7-F1
#
_entry.id   AF-A0A7C7Q6N7-F1
#
_cell.length_a   1.000
_cell.length_b   1.000
_cell.length_c   1.000
_cell.angle_alpha   90.00
_cell.angle_beta   90.00
_cell.angle_gamma   90.00
#
_symmetry.space_group_name_H-M   'P 1'
#
loop_
_entity.id
_entity.type
_entity.pdbx_description
1 polymer ?
#
loop_
_entity_poly.entity_id
_entity_poly.type
_entity_poly.pdbx_seq_one_letter_code
_entity_poly.pdbx_strand_id
1 'polypeptide(L)'
;MNALASITPILMTFIHWGAMAPKGARAQMPTLAIGKRANSNSAFTLIELMVVMALVVILTAIAVPNFVLYYEDAKVRATLRGLIARLNYAHNMALGRRYPVAVVFDLDAQTVHIEVPSTTESEDVSASSIALQGSTGESASDISQLPEDIQRLLYDQQFEIDPELFVPDQSRWGRPWRISSGVEITSIQDDETGVATDTIIFKPDGTATPARIVITDTHGIEHVIVVDDVTGEPRIESEGENEGRSD
;
A
#
# COMPACT_ATOMS: atom_id res chain seq x y z
N MET A 1 112.07 -7.83 -73.85
CA MET A 1 111.33 -6.64 -73.40
C MET A 1 109.91 -7.06 -73.05
N ASN A 2 109.43 -6.60 -71.89
CA ASN A 2 108.07 -6.64 -71.32
C ASN A 2 107.56 -8.02 -70.84
N ALA A 3 106.77 -8.17 -69.78
CA ALA A 3 106.48 -7.43 -68.54
C ALA A 3 105.48 -8.32 -67.75
N LEU A 4 105.61 -8.37 -66.42
CA LEU A 4 104.57 -8.56 -65.38
C LEU A 4 103.55 -9.73 -65.49
N ALA A 5 103.55 -10.60 -64.47
CA ALA A 5 102.42 -10.73 -63.53
C ALA A 5 102.73 -11.75 -62.42
N SER A 6 102.62 -11.27 -61.18
CA SER A 6 102.68 -12.00 -59.92
C SER A 6 101.51 -12.95 -59.72
N ILE A 7 101.73 -14.13 -59.10
CA ILE A 7 100.81 -14.73 -58.11
C ILE A 7 101.67 -15.54 -57.12
N THR A 8 101.63 -15.14 -55.85
CA THR A 8 102.22 -15.85 -54.71
C THR A 8 101.27 -16.95 -54.22
N PRO A 9 101.77 -18.12 -53.76
CA PRO A 9 101.05 -18.92 -52.80
C PRO A 9 101.75 -18.95 -51.43
N ILE A 10 100.88 -18.87 -50.43
CA ILE A 10 101.13 -18.64 -49.02
C ILE A 10 101.60 -19.93 -48.33
N LEU A 11 102.60 -19.75 -47.46
CA LEU A 11 103.25 -20.75 -46.63
C LEU A 11 102.25 -21.45 -45.69
N MET A 12 102.17 -22.79 -45.76
CA MET A 12 101.48 -23.62 -44.76
C MET A 12 102.35 -23.70 -43.49
N THR A 13 101.80 -23.26 -42.36
CA THR A 13 102.36 -23.53 -41.03
C THR A 13 101.34 -24.30 -40.20
N PHE A 14 101.73 -25.50 -39.80
CA PHE A 14 101.00 -26.38 -38.88
C PHE A 14 100.93 -25.78 -37.47
N ILE A 15 99.76 -25.80 -36.85
CA ILE A 15 99.60 -25.62 -35.39
C ILE A 15 98.69 -26.74 -34.88
N HIS A 16 99.13 -27.33 -33.77
CA HIS A 16 98.65 -28.57 -33.19
C HIS A 16 97.37 -28.42 -32.35
N TRP A 17 96.75 -29.58 -32.17
CA TRP A 17 95.67 -30.00 -31.28
C TRP A 17 95.53 -29.24 -29.94
N GLY A 18 94.33 -28.71 -29.68
CA GLY A 18 93.85 -28.20 -28.40
C GLY A 18 92.63 -28.99 -27.93
N ALA A 19 92.64 -29.40 -26.66
CA ALA A 19 91.78 -30.40 -26.05
C ALA A 19 90.26 -30.11 -26.05
N MET A 20 89.48 -31.19 -26.08
CA MET A 20 88.03 -31.24 -26.07
C MET A 20 87.51 -31.30 -24.62
N ALA A 21 86.75 -30.29 -24.17
CA ALA A 21 86.08 -30.28 -22.87
C ALA A 21 84.69 -30.97 -22.94
N PRO A 22 84.23 -31.66 -21.88
CA PRO A 22 83.07 -32.56 -21.97
C PRO A 22 81.74 -31.79 -21.98
N LYS A 23 80.81 -32.25 -22.82
CA LYS A 23 79.40 -31.83 -22.82
C LYS A 23 78.67 -32.49 -21.65
N GLY A 24 78.14 -31.68 -20.73
CA GLY A 24 77.31 -32.21 -19.64
C GLY A 24 76.99 -31.24 -18.51
N ALA A 25 76.58 -30.00 -18.81
CA ALA A 25 76.01 -29.11 -17.79
C ALA A 25 74.56 -28.77 -18.18
N ARG A 26 73.60 -29.47 -17.59
CA ARG A 26 72.19 -29.08 -17.62
C ARG A 26 72.02 -27.88 -16.70
N ALA A 27 71.82 -26.70 -17.28
CA ALA A 27 71.41 -25.52 -16.51
C ALA A 27 70.01 -25.78 -15.93
N GLN A 28 69.89 -25.80 -14.61
CA GLN A 28 68.60 -25.78 -13.93
C GLN A 28 67.96 -24.41 -14.20
N MET A 29 66.88 -24.40 -14.99
CA MET A 29 66.07 -23.18 -15.18
C MET A 29 65.19 -22.98 -13.94
N PRO A 30 65.18 -21.78 -13.33
CA PRO A 30 64.19 -21.47 -12.31
C PRO A 30 62.83 -21.32 -13.01
N THR A 31 62.01 -22.36 -12.96
CA THR A 31 60.58 -22.22 -13.24
C THR A 31 59.98 -21.31 -12.17
N LEU A 32 59.51 -20.13 -12.60
CA LEU A 32 58.74 -19.21 -11.76
C LEU A 32 57.54 -19.95 -11.17
N ALA A 33 57.44 -19.93 -9.84
CA ALA A 33 56.29 -20.44 -9.11
C ALA A 33 55.07 -19.57 -9.44
N ILE A 34 54.27 -19.99 -10.42
CA ILE A 34 52.93 -19.47 -10.64
C ILE A 34 52.04 -20.04 -9.52
N GLY A 35 51.37 -19.18 -8.76
CA GLY A 35 50.32 -19.59 -7.83
C GLY A 35 50.59 -19.28 -6.36
N LYS A 36 50.48 -18.01 -5.99
CA LYS A 36 49.96 -17.64 -4.66
C LYS A 36 48.92 -16.54 -4.84
N ARG A 37 47.70 -16.91 -5.22
CA ARG A 37 46.54 -16.07 -4.88
C ARG A 37 46.36 -16.22 -3.37
N ALA A 38 46.97 -15.32 -2.62
CA ALA A 38 46.57 -15.05 -1.25
C ALA A 38 45.20 -14.35 -1.32
N ASN A 39 44.16 -15.13 -1.57
CA ASN A 39 42.81 -14.70 -1.24
C ASN A 39 42.37 -15.52 -0.04
N SER A 40 42.76 -15.07 1.15
CA SER A 40 42.18 -15.56 2.39
C SER A 40 40.79 -14.93 2.52
N ASN A 41 39.86 -15.35 1.67
CA ASN A 41 38.46 -15.20 1.99
C ASN A 41 38.22 -16.11 3.19
N SER A 42 38.19 -15.53 4.39
CA SER A 42 37.87 -16.23 5.61
C SER A 42 36.49 -16.86 5.46
N ALA A 43 36.44 -18.18 5.35
CA ALA A 43 35.19 -18.90 5.53
C ALA A 43 34.77 -18.77 7.00
N PHE A 44 33.49 -18.48 7.25
CA PHE A 44 32.93 -18.37 8.59
C PHE A 44 33.18 -19.66 9.38
N THR A 45 33.53 -19.52 10.66
CA THR A 45 33.75 -20.68 11.53
C THR A 45 32.41 -21.23 12.03
N LEU A 46 32.35 -22.52 12.38
CA LEU A 46 31.13 -23.12 12.94
C LEU A 46 30.69 -22.40 14.23
N ILE A 47 31.65 -22.01 15.07
CA ILE A 47 31.37 -21.28 16.31
C ILE A 47 30.79 -19.89 16.04
N GLU A 48 31.25 -19.20 15.00
CA GLU A 48 30.72 -17.89 14.59
C GLU A 48 29.27 -17.99 14.16
N LEU A 49 28.92 -19.00 13.35
CA LEU A 49 27.53 -19.26 13.00
C LEU A 49 26.67 -19.58 14.23
N MET A 50 27.18 -20.35 15.19
CA MET A 50 26.46 -20.63 16.44
C MET A 50 26.20 -19.37 17.25
N VAL A 51 27.18 -18.49 17.38
CA VAL A 51 27.04 -17.22 18.10
C VAL A 51 26.05 -16.30 17.39
N VAL A 52 26.10 -16.19 16.06
CA VAL A 52 25.15 -15.40 15.28
C VAL A 52 23.73 -15.94 15.44
N MET A 53 23.52 -17.26 15.35
CA MET A 53 22.22 -17.87 15.57
C MET A 53 21.71 -17.63 16.99
N ALA A 54 22.57 -17.79 18.01
CA ALA A 54 22.22 -17.49 19.40
C ALA A 54 21.79 -16.02 19.56
N LEU A 55 22.50 -15.08 18.92
CA LEU A 55 22.14 -13.66 18.93
C LEU A 55 20.79 -13.41 18.24
N VAL A 56 20.56 -14.01 17.06
CA VAL A 56 19.28 -13.88 16.34
C VAL A 56 18.12 -14.38 17.20
N VAL A 57 18.28 -15.50 17.91
CA VAL A 57 17.26 -16.03 18.81
C VAL A 57 16.95 -15.04 19.95
N ILE A 58 17.99 -14.50 20.60
CA ILE A 58 17.81 -13.52 21.68
C ILE A 58 17.11 -12.26 21.18
N LEU A 59 17.53 -11.73 20.03
CA LEU A 59 16.92 -10.54 19.42
C LEU A 59 15.47 -10.80 19.03
N THR A 60 15.18 -11.95 18.41
CA THR A 60 13.83 -12.33 17.98
C THR A 60 12.90 -12.51 19.18
N ALA A 61 13.39 -13.09 20.28
CA ALA A 61 12.61 -13.28 21.50
C ALA A 61 12.10 -11.95 22.10
N ILE A 62 12.82 -10.85 21.91
CA ILE A 62 12.42 -9.52 22.38
C ILE A 62 11.63 -8.77 21.30
N ALA A 63 12.07 -8.84 20.04
CA ALA A 63 11.50 -8.06 18.94
C ALA A 63 10.08 -8.51 18.55
N VAL A 64 9.83 -9.82 18.47
CA VAL A 64 8.54 -10.36 17.99
C VAL A 64 7.34 -9.95 18.87
N PRO A 65 7.33 -10.18 20.20
CA PRO A 65 6.16 -9.82 21.01
C PRO A 65 5.90 -8.30 20.99
N ASN A 66 6.96 -7.50 20.98
CA ASN A 66 6.84 -6.04 20.90
C ASN A 66 6.24 -5.60 19.55
N PHE A 67 6.65 -6.22 18.45
CA PHE A 67 6.14 -5.91 17.12
C PHE A 67 4.64 -6.20 16.97
N VAL A 68 4.13 -7.26 17.60
CA VAL A 68 2.70 -7.61 17.57
C VAL A 68 1.84 -6.48 18.16
N LEU A 69 2.22 -5.96 19.33
CA LEU A 69 1.50 -4.87 19.99
C LEU A 69 1.44 -3.61 19.12
N TYR A 70 2.56 -3.19 18.53
CA TYR A 70 2.58 -2.02 17.65
C TYR A 70 1.76 -2.20 16.37
N TYR A 71 1.71 -3.43 15.84
CA TYR A 71 0.96 -3.74 14.63
C TYR A 71 -0.56 -3.67 14.86
N GLU A 72 -1.04 -4.17 16.00
CA GLU A 72 -2.46 -4.11 16.38
C GLU A 72 -2.94 -2.66 16.53
N ASP A 73 -2.21 -1.85 17.27
CA ASP A 73 -2.43 -0.40 17.42
C ASP A 73 -2.51 0.34 16.07
N ALA A 74 -1.59 0.04 15.17
CA ALA A 74 -1.56 0.66 13.84
C ALA A 74 -2.80 0.27 13.03
N LYS A 75 -3.28 -0.95 13.20
CA LYS A 75 -4.46 -1.50 12.51
C LYS A 75 -5.76 -0.89 13.03
N VAL A 76 -5.89 -0.69 14.34
CA VAL A 76 -7.01 0.04 14.95
C VAL A 76 -7.07 1.45 14.37
N ARG A 77 -5.97 2.20 14.43
CA ARG A 77 -5.91 3.57 13.87
C ARG A 77 -6.20 3.62 12.37
N ALA A 78 -5.72 2.65 11.61
CA ALA A 78 -6.00 2.55 10.18
C ALA A 78 -7.48 2.29 9.91
N THR A 79 -8.12 1.47 10.74
CA THR A 79 -9.56 1.16 10.64
C THR A 79 -10.40 2.38 10.99
N LEU A 80 -10.11 3.08 12.10
CA LEU A 80 -10.79 4.31 12.48
C LEU A 80 -10.71 5.38 11.38
N ARG A 81 -9.50 5.65 10.87
CA ARG A 81 -9.30 6.59 9.76
C ARG A 81 -9.98 6.13 8.47
N GLY A 82 -9.96 4.82 8.20
CA GLY A 82 -10.59 4.22 7.03
C GLY A 82 -12.12 4.35 7.07
N LEU A 83 -12.72 4.29 8.25
CA LEU A 83 -14.14 4.52 8.43
C LEU A 83 -14.50 6.00 8.30
N ILE A 84 -13.76 6.89 8.98
CA ILE A 84 -13.93 8.35 8.84
C ILE A 84 -13.82 8.79 7.38
N ALA A 85 -12.85 8.24 6.63
CA ALA A 85 -12.70 8.55 5.22
C ALA A 85 -13.93 8.15 4.38
N ARG A 86 -14.62 7.07 4.74
CA ARG A 86 -15.85 6.61 4.05
C ARG A 86 -17.05 7.45 4.40
N LEU A 87 -17.21 7.79 5.69
CA LEU A 87 -18.24 8.71 6.15
C LEU A 87 -18.07 10.07 5.47
N ASN A 88 -16.85 10.61 5.45
CA ASN A 88 -16.53 11.85 4.74
C ASN A 88 -16.75 11.73 3.22
N TYR A 89 -16.45 10.58 2.61
CA TYR A 89 -16.73 10.37 1.19
C TYR A 89 -18.24 10.42 0.91
N ALA A 90 -19.06 9.74 1.72
CA ALA A 90 -20.51 9.77 1.60
C ALA A 90 -21.07 11.18 1.81
N HIS A 91 -20.61 11.88 2.85
CA HIS A 91 -20.98 13.27 3.14
C HIS A 91 -20.66 14.22 1.99
N ASN A 92 -19.41 14.19 1.49
CA ASN A 92 -19.01 15.00 0.34
C ASN A 92 -19.75 14.62 -0.94
N MET A 93 -20.11 13.34 -1.11
CA MET A 93 -20.91 12.88 -2.25
C MET A 93 -22.33 13.44 -2.17
N ALA A 94 -22.95 13.44 -0.99
CA ALA A 94 -24.28 14.02 -0.77
C ALA A 94 -24.29 15.53 -1.07
N LEU A 95 -23.30 16.26 -0.55
CA LEU A 95 -23.11 17.69 -0.81
C LEU A 95 -22.87 17.98 -2.30
N GLY A 96 -21.99 17.22 -2.93
CA GLY A 96 -21.53 17.46 -4.30
C GLY A 96 -22.57 17.07 -5.36
N ARG A 97 -23.29 15.96 -5.16
CA ARG A 97 -24.26 15.44 -6.11
C ARG A 97 -25.69 15.85 -5.83
N ARG A 98 -25.93 16.49 -4.69
CA ARG A 98 -27.23 17.00 -4.24
C ARG A 98 -28.28 15.92 -4.10
N TYR A 99 -27.90 14.71 -3.72
CA TYR A 99 -28.83 13.63 -3.36
C TYR A 99 -28.41 12.93 -2.06
N PRO A 100 -29.34 12.36 -1.27
CA PRO A 100 -28.99 11.67 -0.04
C PRO A 100 -28.12 10.43 -0.30
N VAL A 101 -27.12 10.20 0.54
CA VAL A 101 -26.20 9.05 0.45
C VAL A 101 -26.25 8.27 1.75
N ALA A 102 -26.46 6.96 1.66
CA ALA A 102 -26.52 6.07 2.82
C ALA A 102 -25.19 5.33 3.00
N VAL A 103 -24.72 5.24 4.24
CA VAL A 103 -23.64 4.34 4.65
C VAL A 103 -24.27 3.23 5.47
N VAL A 104 -24.15 2.01 4.96
CA VAL A 104 -24.80 0.82 5.51
C VAL A 104 -23.74 -0.07 6.15
N PHE A 105 -24.07 -0.57 7.33
CA PHE A 105 -23.20 -1.35 8.18
C PHE A 105 -23.78 -2.75 8.38
N ASP A 106 -23.01 -3.75 7.97
CA ASP A 106 -23.29 -5.14 8.29
C ASP A 106 -22.41 -5.54 9.47
N LEU A 107 -23.01 -5.59 10.66
CA LEU A 107 -22.32 -5.95 11.92
C LEU A 107 -21.96 -7.44 11.95
N ASP A 108 -22.70 -8.30 11.27
CA ASP A 108 -22.42 -9.73 11.23
C ASP A 108 -21.23 -10.03 10.29
N ALA A 109 -21.22 -9.41 9.11
CA ALA A 109 -20.15 -9.55 8.13
C ALA A 109 -18.95 -8.63 8.41
N GLN A 110 -19.09 -7.69 9.34
CA GLN A 110 -18.11 -6.63 9.65
C GLN A 110 -17.70 -5.89 8.37
N THR A 111 -18.70 -5.43 7.62
CA THR A 111 -18.50 -4.68 6.38
C THR A 111 -19.28 -3.38 6.38
N VAL A 112 -18.72 -2.38 5.70
CA VAL A 112 -19.36 -1.08 5.47
C VAL A 112 -19.38 -0.82 3.98
N HIS A 113 -20.55 -0.50 3.43
CA HIS A 113 -20.71 -0.10 2.03
C HIS A 113 -21.53 1.18 1.93
N ILE A 114 -21.56 1.76 0.74
CA ILE A 114 -22.26 3.01 0.50
C ILE A 114 -23.32 2.72 -0.54
N GLU A 115 -24.51 3.25 -0.29
CA GLU A 115 -25.63 3.13 -1.20
C GLU A 115 -26.06 4.52 -1.66
N VAL A 116 -26.53 4.57 -2.90
CA VAL A 116 -26.99 5.76 -3.58
C VAL A 116 -28.35 5.49 -4.20
N PRO A 117 -29.18 6.51 -4.46
CA PRO A 117 -30.47 6.32 -5.08
C PRO A 117 -30.35 5.57 -6.42
N SER A 118 -31.22 4.59 -6.65
CA SER A 118 -31.29 3.84 -7.90
C SER A 118 -31.76 4.75 -9.03
N THR A 119 -30.84 5.32 -9.80
CA THR A 119 -31.19 5.93 -11.08
C THR A 119 -31.53 4.81 -12.05
N THR A 120 -32.76 4.80 -12.57
CA THR A 120 -33.23 3.86 -13.60
C THR A 120 -32.52 4.10 -14.94
N GLU A 121 -31.21 3.86 -15.03
CA GLU A 121 -30.47 3.72 -16.29
C GLU A 121 -29.37 2.67 -16.13
N SER A 122 -29.76 1.42 -16.28
CA SER A 122 -28.90 0.38 -16.82
C SER A 122 -29.27 0.18 -18.28
N GLU A 123 -28.59 0.86 -19.22
CA GLU A 123 -28.60 0.48 -20.64
C GLU A 123 -27.37 1.09 -21.36
N ASP A 124 -26.44 0.19 -21.71
CA ASP A 124 -25.51 0.21 -22.85
C ASP A 124 -25.03 1.53 -23.45
N VAL A 125 -23.70 1.77 -23.44
CA VAL A 125 -22.89 1.91 -24.68
C VAL A 125 -21.41 1.73 -24.34
N SER A 126 -20.79 0.74 -25.01
CA SER A 126 -19.34 0.69 -25.24
C SER A 126 -18.84 2.00 -25.87
N ALA A 127 -17.99 2.75 -25.18
CA ALA A 127 -17.24 3.85 -25.78
C ALA A 127 -15.73 3.56 -25.76
N SER A 128 -15.32 2.55 -26.53
CA SER A 128 -14.06 2.64 -27.26
C SER A 128 -14.33 3.34 -28.58
N SER A 129 -13.55 4.40 -28.81
CA SER A 129 -13.33 5.15 -30.05
C SER A 129 -14.32 6.26 -30.45
N ILE A 130 -13.73 7.44 -30.75
CA ILE A 130 -14.24 8.61 -31.47
C ILE A 130 -15.05 9.58 -30.56
N ALA A 131 -14.66 10.81 -30.25
CA ALA A 131 -13.76 11.75 -30.90
C ALA A 131 -13.10 12.72 -29.91
N LEU A 132 -11.81 12.99 -30.15
CA LEU A 132 -11.18 14.25 -29.82
C LEU A 132 -11.80 15.35 -30.70
N GLN A 133 -12.64 16.22 -30.15
CA GLN A 133 -12.85 17.57 -30.65
C GLN A 133 -13.27 18.44 -29.47
N GLY A 134 -12.37 19.30 -29.01
CA GLY A 134 -12.57 20.10 -27.82
C GLY A 134 -13.66 21.16 -27.95
N SER A 135 -14.22 21.56 -26.82
CA SER A 135 -14.47 22.96 -26.44
C SER A 135 -15.23 22.98 -25.12
N THR A 136 -14.65 23.64 -24.11
CA THR A 136 -15.33 24.46 -23.09
C THR A 136 -16.45 23.85 -22.25
N GLY A 137 -16.16 23.67 -20.96
CA GLY A 137 -17.13 23.85 -19.86
C GLY A 137 -18.13 22.71 -19.68
N GLU A 138 -17.66 21.58 -19.12
CA GLU A 138 -18.58 20.54 -18.65
C GLU A 138 -19.36 21.06 -17.45
N SER A 139 -20.63 21.27 -17.74
CA SER A 139 -21.70 21.66 -16.84
C SER A 139 -21.94 20.54 -15.84
N ALA A 140 -22.02 20.91 -14.57
CA ALA A 140 -22.52 20.03 -13.53
C ALA A 140 -23.97 19.64 -13.85
N SER A 141 -24.18 18.34 -14.08
CA SER A 141 -25.41 17.57 -13.78
C SER A 141 -26.73 18.31 -13.91
N ASP A 142 -27.40 18.14 -15.06
CA ASP A 142 -28.76 18.60 -15.31
C ASP A 142 -29.76 17.79 -14.46
N ILE A 143 -30.17 18.37 -13.33
CA ILE A 143 -31.05 17.75 -12.30
C ILE A 143 -32.43 17.38 -12.89
N SER A 144 -32.79 17.97 -14.04
CA SER A 144 -34.06 17.72 -14.73
C SER A 144 -34.16 16.32 -15.39
N GLN A 145 -33.06 15.57 -15.47
CA GLN A 145 -33.00 14.23 -16.07
C GLN A 145 -33.09 13.09 -15.07
N LEU A 146 -33.15 13.39 -13.76
CA LEU A 146 -33.33 12.35 -12.73
C LEU A 146 -34.77 11.82 -12.76
N PRO A 147 -35.04 10.58 -12.34
CA PRO A 147 -36.40 10.07 -12.14
C PRO A 147 -37.26 11.01 -11.28
N GLU A 148 -38.55 11.18 -11.56
CA GLU A 148 -39.43 12.16 -10.87
C GLU A 148 -39.50 11.92 -9.36
N ASP A 149 -39.43 10.66 -8.96
CA ASP A 149 -39.30 10.16 -7.60
C ASP A 149 -38.02 10.66 -6.92
N ILE A 150 -36.87 10.56 -7.57
CA ILE A 150 -35.62 11.17 -7.07
C ILE A 150 -35.72 12.69 -7.07
N GLN A 151 -36.23 13.31 -8.13
CA GLN A 151 -36.42 14.77 -8.15
C GLN A 151 -37.27 15.21 -6.94
N ARG A 152 -38.33 14.47 -6.61
CA ARG A 152 -39.16 14.72 -5.44
C ARG A 152 -38.41 14.50 -4.13
N LEU A 153 -37.56 13.47 -4.03
CA LEU A 153 -36.63 13.27 -2.91
C LEU A 153 -35.62 14.43 -2.74
N LEU A 154 -35.25 15.10 -3.83
CA LEU A 154 -34.32 16.24 -3.81
C LEU A 154 -34.99 17.58 -3.51
N TYR A 155 -36.27 17.72 -3.88
CA TYR A 155 -37.03 18.97 -3.72
C TYR A 155 -37.78 19.09 -2.39
N ASP A 156 -38.10 17.97 -1.72
CA ASP A 156 -38.77 17.98 -0.42
C ASP A 156 -37.76 17.82 0.72
N GLN A 157 -37.44 18.91 1.43
CA GLN A 157 -36.46 18.91 2.53
C GLN A 157 -36.88 18.04 3.74
N GLN A 158 -38.09 17.46 3.72
CA GLN A 158 -38.71 16.77 4.84
C GLN A 158 -39.16 15.34 4.47
N PHE A 159 -38.35 14.58 3.74
CA PHE A 159 -38.72 13.21 3.34
C PHE A 159 -38.15 12.12 4.26
N GLU A 160 -39.00 11.16 4.65
CA GLU A 160 -38.59 9.86 5.21
C GLU A 160 -37.97 9.02 4.09
N ILE A 161 -36.66 8.82 4.15
CA ILE A 161 -35.89 8.17 3.08
C ILE A 161 -36.34 6.72 2.94
N ASP A 162 -36.92 6.36 1.80
CA ASP A 162 -37.30 4.97 1.49
C ASP A 162 -36.04 4.15 1.17
N PRO A 163 -35.62 3.21 2.04
CA PRO A 163 -34.40 2.44 1.84
C PRO A 163 -34.47 1.53 0.61
N GLU A 164 -35.66 1.16 0.12
CA GLU A 164 -35.80 0.31 -1.06
C GLU A 164 -35.38 1.01 -2.36
N LEU A 165 -35.23 2.34 -2.33
CA LEU A 165 -34.78 3.15 -3.47
C LEU A 165 -33.25 3.28 -3.53
N PHE A 166 -32.50 2.62 -2.64
CA PHE A 166 -31.04 2.70 -2.58
C PHE A 166 -30.39 1.44 -3.16
N VAL A 167 -29.30 1.64 -3.90
CA VAL A 167 -28.48 0.57 -4.48
C VAL A 167 -27.00 0.79 -4.14
N PRO A 168 -26.20 -0.28 -4.01
CA PRO A 168 -24.77 -0.15 -3.75
C PRO A 168 -24.06 0.74 -4.78
N ASP A 169 -23.31 1.72 -4.29
CA ASP A 169 -22.46 2.57 -5.13
C ASP A 169 -21.35 1.73 -5.78
N GLN A 170 -21.29 1.80 -7.11
CA GLN A 170 -20.36 1.00 -7.90
C GLN A 170 -18.92 1.56 -7.88
N SER A 171 -18.71 2.74 -7.29
CA SER A 171 -17.38 3.32 -7.16
C SER A 171 -16.45 2.46 -6.29
N ARG A 172 -15.14 2.73 -6.36
CA ARG A 172 -14.16 2.06 -5.48
C ARG A 172 -14.43 2.27 -3.99
N TRP A 173 -15.10 3.37 -3.64
CA TRP A 173 -15.41 3.74 -2.26
C TRP A 173 -16.75 3.19 -1.78
N GLY A 174 -17.69 2.91 -2.70
CA GLY A 174 -18.99 2.35 -2.38
C GLY A 174 -19.06 0.84 -2.24
N ARG A 175 -18.06 0.12 -2.77
CA ARG A 175 -17.94 -1.34 -2.56
C ARG A 175 -17.83 -1.70 -1.08
N PRO A 176 -18.34 -2.87 -0.67
CA PRO A 176 -18.17 -3.38 0.69
C PRO A 176 -16.71 -3.37 1.12
N TRP A 177 -16.44 -2.58 2.17
CA TRP A 177 -15.15 -2.53 2.84
C TRP A 177 -15.22 -3.33 4.12
N ARG A 178 -14.37 -4.34 4.20
CA ARG A 178 -14.26 -5.19 5.38
C ARG A 178 -13.39 -4.52 6.44
N ILE A 179 -13.89 -4.54 7.67
CA ILE A 179 -13.16 -4.10 8.85
C ILE A 179 -11.94 -4.99 9.07
N SER A 180 -10.82 -4.38 9.49
CA SER A 180 -9.58 -5.12 9.67
C SER A 180 -9.71 -6.10 10.83
N SER A 181 -9.19 -7.34 10.71
CA SER A 181 -9.35 -8.34 11.79
C SER A 181 -8.84 -7.87 13.16
N GLY A 182 -9.50 -8.27 14.25
CA GLY A 182 -9.16 -7.77 15.59
C GLY A 182 -9.62 -6.33 15.86
N VAL A 183 -10.45 -5.78 14.98
CA VAL A 183 -11.23 -4.57 15.20
C VAL A 183 -12.65 -4.91 14.81
N GLU A 184 -13.61 -4.62 15.67
CA GLU A 184 -15.01 -4.98 15.46
C GLU A 184 -15.90 -3.75 15.70
N ILE A 185 -16.87 -3.52 14.82
CA ILE A 185 -17.96 -2.60 15.06
C ILE A 185 -18.96 -3.33 15.95
N THR A 186 -19.05 -2.90 17.20
CA THR A 186 -19.82 -3.58 18.25
C THR A 186 -21.24 -3.04 18.33
N SER A 187 -21.41 -1.74 18.14
CA SER A 187 -22.75 -1.14 18.07
C SER A 187 -22.74 0.14 17.25
N ILE A 188 -23.89 0.42 16.66
CA ILE A 188 -24.18 1.69 16.03
C ILE A 188 -25.55 2.10 16.54
N GLN A 189 -25.63 3.30 17.10
CA GLN A 189 -26.84 3.83 17.68
C GLN A 189 -27.03 5.25 17.19
N ASP A 190 -28.29 5.66 17.04
CA ASP A 190 -28.62 7.06 16.88
C ASP A 190 -28.18 7.84 18.14
N ASP A 191 -27.35 8.88 17.98
CA ASP A 191 -26.69 9.56 19.12
C ASP A 191 -27.67 10.38 19.96
N GLU A 192 -28.83 10.74 19.41
CA GLU A 192 -29.87 11.50 20.12
C GLU A 192 -30.84 10.61 20.88
N THR A 193 -31.26 9.51 20.25
CA THR A 193 -32.31 8.63 20.76
C THR A 193 -31.78 7.36 21.44
N GLY A 194 -30.52 6.97 21.17
CA GLY A 194 -29.91 5.73 21.65
C GLY A 194 -30.46 4.46 20.97
N VAL A 195 -31.26 4.60 19.92
CA VAL A 195 -31.84 3.47 19.20
C VAL A 195 -30.79 2.86 18.27
N ALA A 196 -30.68 1.53 18.26
CA ALA A 196 -29.78 0.84 17.35
C ALA A 196 -30.15 1.12 15.89
N THR A 197 -29.16 1.43 15.08
CA THR A 197 -29.30 1.65 13.63
C THR A 197 -28.17 0.94 12.90
N ASP A 198 -28.42 0.47 11.69
CA ASP A 198 -27.41 -0.09 10.79
C ASP A 198 -27.04 0.87 9.64
N THR A 199 -27.66 2.05 9.62
CA THR A 199 -27.59 2.96 8.49
C THR A 199 -27.42 4.40 8.96
N ILE A 200 -26.48 5.12 8.33
CA ILE A 200 -26.25 6.55 8.52
C ILE A 200 -26.50 7.24 7.19
N ILE A 201 -27.39 8.23 7.17
CA ILE A 201 -27.76 8.91 5.95
C ILE A 201 -27.24 10.35 5.97
N PHE A 202 -26.46 10.70 4.95
CA PHE A 202 -25.98 12.05 4.71
C PHE A 202 -26.90 12.76 3.72
N LYS A 203 -27.33 13.97 4.06
CA LYS A 203 -28.28 14.75 3.26
C LYS A 203 -27.57 15.84 2.44
N PRO A 204 -28.17 16.29 1.33
CA PRO A 204 -27.61 17.33 0.47
C PRO A 204 -27.35 18.69 1.15
N ASP A 205 -28.02 18.97 2.26
CA ASP A 205 -27.88 20.21 3.03
C ASP A 205 -26.70 20.19 4.01
N GLY A 206 -25.98 19.06 4.09
CA GLY A 206 -24.85 18.84 4.98
C GLY A 206 -25.22 18.16 6.30
N THR A 207 -26.50 18.01 6.61
CA THR A 207 -26.94 17.29 7.81
C THR A 207 -26.79 15.79 7.64
N ALA A 208 -26.84 15.05 8.75
CA ALA A 208 -26.79 13.60 8.75
C ALA A 208 -27.70 12.98 9.81
N THR A 209 -27.91 11.66 9.71
CA THR A 209 -28.39 10.87 10.86
C THR A 209 -27.35 10.99 11.98
N PRO A 210 -27.71 11.52 13.17
CA PRO A 210 -26.79 11.53 14.31
C PRO A 210 -26.46 10.09 14.67
N ALA A 211 -25.18 9.77 14.84
CA ALA A 211 -24.79 8.38 15.07
C ALA A 211 -23.58 8.27 15.98
N ARG A 212 -23.64 7.27 16.87
CA ARG A 212 -22.55 6.82 17.73
C ARG A 212 -22.15 5.42 17.31
N ILE A 213 -20.94 5.30 16.77
CA ILE A 213 -20.35 4.07 16.27
C ILE A 213 -19.30 3.61 17.28
N VAL A 214 -19.54 2.48 17.94
CA VAL A 214 -18.62 1.88 18.91
C VAL A 214 -17.79 0.81 18.22
N ILE A 215 -16.47 0.95 18.29
CA ILE A 215 -15.49 0.04 17.69
C ILE A 215 -14.62 -0.52 18.81
N THR A 216 -14.57 -1.83 18.94
CA THR A 216 -13.78 -2.50 19.98
C THR A 216 -12.55 -3.16 19.36
N ASP A 217 -11.39 -3.01 20.01
CA ASP A 217 -10.14 -3.67 19.59
C ASP A 217 -9.95 -5.06 20.25
N THR A 218 -8.84 -5.72 19.94
CA THR A 218 -8.45 -7.03 20.53
C THR A 218 -8.26 -7.01 22.05
N HIS A 219 -8.01 -5.83 22.64
CA HIS A 219 -7.81 -5.63 24.06
C HIS A 219 -9.11 -5.28 24.80
N GLY A 220 -10.21 -5.12 24.08
CA GLY A 220 -11.50 -4.68 24.64
C GLY A 220 -11.61 -3.17 24.84
N ILE A 221 -10.68 -2.39 24.28
CA ILE A 221 -10.74 -0.93 24.32
C ILE A 221 -11.77 -0.46 23.30
N GLU A 222 -12.69 0.39 23.75
CA GLU A 222 -13.70 0.99 22.89
C GLU A 222 -13.20 2.32 22.31
N HIS A 223 -13.35 2.46 21.01
CA HIS A 223 -13.14 3.68 20.25
C HIS A 223 -14.48 4.12 19.67
N VAL A 224 -14.84 5.37 19.90
CA VAL A 224 -16.13 5.89 19.46
C VAL A 224 -15.94 6.88 18.33
N ILE A 225 -16.72 6.71 17.26
CA ILE A 225 -16.90 7.72 16.22
C ILE A 225 -18.31 8.28 16.37
N VAL A 226 -18.42 9.61 16.42
CA VAL A 226 -19.68 10.34 16.48
C VAL A 226 -19.88 11.07 15.16
N VAL A 227 -21.09 11.01 14.62
CA VAL A 227 -21.56 11.80 13.49
C VAL A 227 -22.53 12.86 14.00
N ASP A 228 -22.20 14.11 13.73
CA ASP A 228 -22.97 15.28 14.14
C ASP A 228 -24.23 15.46 13.25
N ASP A 229 -25.38 15.74 13.84
CA ASP A 229 -26.66 15.90 13.13
C ASP A 229 -26.66 17.11 12.20
N VAL A 230 -26.13 18.24 12.67
CA VAL A 230 -26.17 19.52 11.95
C VAL A 230 -25.11 19.58 10.86
N THR A 231 -23.87 19.23 11.20
CA THR A 231 -22.74 19.39 10.28
C THR A 231 -22.49 18.14 9.43
N GLY A 232 -22.99 16.98 9.85
CA GLY A 232 -22.67 15.70 9.24
C GLY A 232 -21.21 15.29 9.40
N GLU A 233 -20.40 16.01 10.17
CA GLU A 233 -18.97 15.73 10.28
C GLU A 233 -18.72 14.53 11.22
N PRO A 234 -18.02 13.47 10.76
CA PRO A 234 -17.60 12.36 11.60
C PRO A 234 -16.35 12.72 12.41
N ARG A 235 -16.38 12.52 13.73
CA ARG A 235 -15.24 12.74 14.64
C ARG A 235 -14.98 11.54 15.53
N ILE A 236 -13.72 11.33 15.91
CA ILE A 236 -13.36 10.37 16.96
C ILE A 236 -13.56 11.06 18.30
N GLU A 237 -14.34 10.46 19.18
CA GLU A 237 -14.48 10.93 20.55
C GLU A 237 -13.19 10.63 21.32
N SER A 238 -12.70 11.64 22.04
CA SER A 238 -11.52 11.45 22.89
C SER A 238 -11.92 10.79 24.22
N GLU A 239 -11.02 10.00 24.83
CA GLU A 239 -11.24 9.25 26.09
C GLU A 239 -11.56 10.11 27.34
N GLY A 240 -12.00 11.37 27.20
CA GLY A 240 -12.40 12.25 28.30
C GLY A 240 -13.67 13.09 28.06
N GLU A 241 -14.38 12.91 26.94
CA GLU A 241 -15.62 13.67 26.66
C GLU A 241 -16.89 13.07 27.30
N ASN A 242 -16.83 11.81 27.76
CA ASN A 242 -17.98 11.08 28.29
C ASN A 242 -18.40 11.51 29.73
N GLU A 243 -17.61 12.33 30.42
CA GLU A 243 -17.94 12.82 31.78
C GLU A 243 -18.84 14.08 31.78
N GLY A 244 -19.20 14.62 30.61
CA GLY A 244 -19.92 15.91 30.50
C GLY A 244 -21.40 15.84 30.12
N ARG A 245 -21.97 14.66 29.84
CA ARG A 245 -23.34 14.55 29.27
C ARG A 245 -24.37 13.85 30.17
N SER A 246 -24.06 13.71 31.47
CA SER A 246 -25.03 13.34 32.49
C SER A 246 -25.39 14.58 33.31
N ASP A 247 -26.37 15.37 32.86
CA ASP A 247 -27.16 16.30 33.70
C ASP A 247 -28.50 16.63 33.01
#